data_AF-A0A958UVA3-F1
#
_entry.id   AF-A0A958UVA3-F1
#
_cell.length_a   1.000
_cell.length_b   1.000
_cell.length_c   1.000
_cell.angle_alpha   90.00
_cell.angle_beta   90.00
_cell.angle_gamma   90.00
#
_symmetry.space_group_name_H-M   'P 1'
#
loop_
_entity.id
_entity.type
_entity.pdbx_description
1 polymer ?
#
loop_
_entity_poly.entity_id
_entity_poly.type
_entity_poly.pdbx_seq_one_letter_code
_entity_poly.pdbx_strand_id
1 'polypeptide(L)'
;ELIGGYTHYLRDLNLFHYIEGTLFEKNSWWFTLAWTTSSTLFYSWFLGVKLDSLFLKRVLKFSCAIYLAILLWSLIFYFNDFFKARPMPLVIGNVIIILLSSIFYLYEILNTDRILTFYKSIYFYVAAIIFVWWLISTPLSFFDVYNTTSDWDYVVLKWTVRLSVNTFMY
;
A
#
# COMPACT_ATOMS: atom_id res chain seq x y z
N GLU A 1 -11.48 6.44 -7.96
CA GLU A 1 -12.71 5.78 -7.47
C GLU A 1 -13.66 5.35 -8.58
N LEU A 2 -13.88 6.16 -9.63
CA LEU A 2 -14.77 5.82 -10.77
C LEU A 2 -14.55 4.42 -11.38
N ILE A 3 -13.31 4.05 -11.73
CA ILE A 3 -13.01 2.72 -12.28
C ILE A 3 -12.96 1.65 -11.15
N GLY A 4 -12.68 2.06 -9.91
CA GLY A 4 -12.60 1.15 -8.77
C GLY A 4 -13.97 0.70 -8.24
N GLY A 5 -15.03 1.44 -8.56
CA GLY A 5 -16.38 1.23 -8.05
C GLY A 5 -17.31 0.46 -8.98
N TYR A 6 -16.85 -0.10 -10.11
CA TYR A 6 -17.75 -0.72 -11.09
C TYR A 6 -18.64 -1.82 -10.51
N THR A 7 -18.17 -2.57 -9.51
CA THR A 7 -18.98 -3.58 -8.81
C THR A 7 -20.16 -2.96 -8.07
N HIS A 8 -19.98 -1.77 -7.49
CA HIS A 8 -21.04 -1.01 -6.85
C HIS A 8 -21.98 -0.39 -7.88
N TYR A 9 -21.45 0.25 -8.92
CA TYR A 9 -22.27 0.85 -9.97
C TYR A 9 -23.16 -0.16 -10.70
N LEU A 10 -22.63 -1.36 -11.00
CA LEU A 10 -23.41 -2.44 -11.62
C LEU A 10 -24.48 -2.99 -10.67
N ARG A 11 -24.22 -2.97 -9.35
CA ARG A 11 -25.22 -3.36 -8.35
C ARG A 11 -26.33 -2.34 -8.23
N ASP A 12 -26.00 -1.06 -8.17
CA ASP A 12 -26.99 0.03 -8.07
C ASP A 12 -27.88 0.11 -9.32
N LEU A 13 -27.35 -0.29 -10.48
CA LEU A 13 -28.08 -0.36 -11.75
C LEU A 13 -28.82 -1.69 -11.99
N ASN A 14 -28.80 -2.65 -11.04
CA ASN A 14 -29.33 -4.02 -11.21
C ASN A 14 -28.72 -4.82 -12.38
N LEU A 15 -27.53 -4.43 -12.85
CA LEU A 15 -26.76 -5.08 -13.92
C LEU A 15 -25.71 -6.05 -13.38
N PHE A 16 -25.68 -6.30 -12.06
CA PHE A 16 -24.66 -7.14 -11.43
C PHE A 16 -24.63 -8.58 -11.96
N HIS A 17 -25.77 -9.11 -12.37
CA HIS A 17 -25.90 -10.45 -12.94
C HIS A 17 -25.02 -10.68 -14.19
N TYR A 18 -24.60 -9.63 -14.89
CA TYR A 18 -23.68 -9.74 -16.03
C TYR A 18 -22.24 -10.08 -15.64
N ILE A 19 -21.83 -9.79 -14.40
CA ILE A 19 -20.48 -10.03 -13.89
C ILE A 19 -20.45 -11.10 -12.79
N GLU A 20 -21.61 -11.53 -12.31
CA GLU A 20 -21.76 -12.56 -11.29
C GLU A 20 -21.22 -13.91 -11.79
N GLY A 21 -20.38 -14.57 -10.98
CA GLY A 21 -19.70 -15.81 -11.36
C GLY A 21 -18.51 -15.63 -12.31
N THR A 22 -18.21 -14.41 -12.74
CA THR A 22 -17.04 -14.11 -13.58
C THR A 22 -15.82 -13.74 -12.75
N LEU A 23 -14.64 -13.71 -13.39
CA LEU A 23 -13.40 -13.22 -12.75
C LEU A 23 -13.49 -11.74 -12.31
N PHE A 24 -14.40 -10.96 -12.91
CA PHE A 24 -14.57 -9.54 -12.61
C PHE A 24 -15.63 -9.27 -11.54
N GLU A 25 -16.23 -10.31 -10.96
CA GLU A 25 -17.22 -10.15 -9.90
C GLU A 25 -16.65 -9.34 -8.72
N LYS A 26 -15.36 -9.52 -8.43
CA LYS A 26 -14.63 -8.79 -7.40
C LYS A 26 -13.58 -7.87 -8.00
N ASN A 27 -13.50 -6.65 -7.46
CA ASN A 27 -12.52 -5.69 -7.91
C ASN A 27 -11.11 -5.84 -7.30
N SER A 28 -10.74 -7.05 -6.88
CA SER A 28 -9.47 -7.28 -6.18
C SER A 28 -8.25 -7.02 -7.07
N TRP A 29 -8.35 -7.35 -8.37
CA TRP A 29 -7.27 -7.19 -9.34
C TRP A 29 -6.91 -5.71 -9.57
N TRP A 30 -7.90 -4.83 -9.78
CA TRP A 30 -7.67 -3.41 -10.02
C TRP A 30 -7.09 -2.74 -8.77
N PHE A 31 -7.63 -3.06 -7.59
CA PHE A 31 -7.06 -2.55 -6.34
C PHE A 31 -5.62 -3.05 -6.13
N THR A 32 -5.32 -4.30 -6.46
CA THR A 32 -3.94 -4.82 -6.38
C THR A 32 -3.01 -4.05 -7.32
N LEU A 33 -3.40 -3.82 -8.58
CA LEU A 33 -2.54 -3.13 -9.54
C LEU A 33 -2.46 -1.62 -9.28
N ALA A 34 -3.59 -0.94 -9.24
CA ALA A 34 -3.67 0.52 -9.19
C ALA A 34 -3.40 1.08 -7.79
N TRP A 35 -3.75 0.36 -6.72
CA TRP A 35 -3.47 0.81 -5.36
C TRP A 35 -2.18 0.19 -4.85
N THR A 36 -2.11 -1.13 -4.71
CA THR A 36 -0.96 -1.80 -4.08
C THR A 36 0.31 -1.65 -4.92
N THR A 37 0.30 -2.03 -6.19
CA THR A 37 1.51 -2.01 -7.02
C THR A 37 1.93 -0.60 -7.41
N SER A 38 1.01 0.25 -7.87
CA SER A 38 1.37 1.62 -8.25
C SER A 38 1.89 2.43 -7.06
N SER A 39 1.30 2.31 -5.86
CA SER A 39 1.81 3.01 -4.68
C SER A 39 3.21 2.54 -4.29
N THR A 40 3.48 1.23 -4.32
CA THR A 40 4.82 0.67 -4.05
C THR A 40 5.86 1.25 -4.98
N LEU A 41 5.60 1.22 -6.29
CA LEU A 41 6.55 1.69 -7.30
C LEU A 41 6.72 3.21 -7.22
N PHE A 42 5.62 3.94 -7.07
CA PHE A 42 5.63 5.40 -7.00
C PHE A 42 6.42 5.90 -5.80
N TYR A 43 6.12 5.44 -4.58
CA TYR A 43 6.81 5.94 -3.37
C TYR A 43 8.27 5.51 -3.31
N SER A 44 8.56 4.27 -3.72
CA SER A 44 9.94 3.79 -3.81
C SER A 44 10.76 4.61 -4.81
N TRP A 45 10.21 4.92 -5.97
CA TRP A 45 10.86 5.81 -6.94
C TRP A 45 10.98 7.24 -6.41
N PHE A 46 9.88 7.81 -5.89
CA PHE A 46 9.80 9.20 -5.44
C PHE A 46 10.82 9.52 -4.34
N LEU A 47 10.90 8.68 -3.31
CA LEU A 47 11.89 8.82 -2.24
C LEU A 47 13.28 8.38 -2.69
N GLY A 48 13.37 7.33 -3.52
CA GLY A 48 14.62 6.79 -4.04
C GLY A 48 15.43 7.77 -4.90
N VAL A 49 14.77 8.72 -5.57
CA VAL A 49 15.44 9.79 -6.33
C VAL A 49 16.26 10.72 -5.43
N LYS A 50 15.84 10.92 -4.16
CA LYS A 50 16.51 11.81 -3.21
C LYS A 50 17.58 11.16 -2.33
N LEU A 51 17.71 9.84 -2.43
CA LEU A 51 18.83 9.16 -1.78
C LEU A 51 20.15 9.63 -2.43
N ASP A 52 21.25 9.72 -1.69
CA ASP A 52 22.59 9.96 -2.25
C ASP A 52 23.39 8.65 -2.26
N SER A 53 23.25 7.84 -1.22
CA SER A 53 23.90 6.54 -1.07
C SER A 53 23.54 5.57 -2.19
N LEU A 54 24.55 5.20 -2.98
CA LEU A 54 24.43 4.22 -4.05
C LEU A 54 24.03 2.82 -3.53
N PHE A 55 24.46 2.48 -2.31
CA PHE A 55 24.12 1.21 -1.67
C PHE A 55 22.61 1.16 -1.38
N LEU A 56 22.05 2.17 -0.70
CA LEU A 56 20.63 2.23 -0.38
C LEU A 56 19.76 2.24 -1.64
N LYS A 57 20.16 3.00 -2.66
CA LYS A 57 19.50 2.99 -3.97
C LYS A 57 19.49 1.60 -4.61
N ARG A 58 20.61 0.87 -4.55
CA ARG A 58 20.73 -0.46 -5.15
C ARG A 58 19.86 -1.47 -4.42
N VAL A 59 19.86 -1.45 -3.08
CA VAL A 59 18.98 -2.31 -2.27
C VAL A 59 17.52 -2.03 -2.60
N LEU A 60 17.10 -0.76 -2.63
CA LEU A 60 15.71 -0.39 -2.93
C LEU A 60 15.28 -0.82 -4.34
N LYS A 61 16.13 -0.62 -5.36
CA LYS A 61 15.86 -1.08 -6.73
C LYS A 61 15.75 -2.60 -6.82
N PHE A 62 16.65 -3.32 -6.15
CA PHE A 62 16.63 -4.78 -6.12
C PHE A 62 15.37 -5.31 -5.42
N SER A 63 14.96 -4.72 -4.30
CA SER A 63 13.69 -5.05 -3.63
C SER A 63 12.48 -4.83 -4.54
N CYS A 64 12.46 -3.73 -5.32
CA CYS A 64 11.38 -3.48 -6.29
C CYS A 64 11.38 -4.51 -7.42
N ALA A 65 12.55 -4.91 -7.91
CA ALA A 65 12.66 -5.95 -8.94
C ALA A 65 12.13 -7.30 -8.45
N ILE A 66 12.46 -7.70 -7.21
CA ILE A 66 11.91 -8.90 -6.57
C ILE A 66 10.39 -8.80 -6.46
N TYR A 67 9.86 -7.66 -6.00
CA TYR A 67 8.43 -7.45 -5.89
C TYR A 67 7.70 -7.59 -7.24
N LEU A 68 8.26 -7.03 -8.31
CA LEU A 68 7.72 -7.20 -9.65
C LEU A 68 7.79 -8.66 -10.14
N ALA A 69 8.85 -9.38 -9.80
CA ALA A 69 8.94 -10.81 -10.09
C ALA A 69 7.84 -11.61 -9.36
N ILE A 70 7.56 -11.30 -8.10
CA ILE A 70 6.47 -11.91 -7.31
C ILE A 70 5.10 -11.58 -7.93
N LEU A 71 4.90 -10.34 -8.40
CA LEU A 71 3.68 -9.95 -9.10
C LEU A 71 3.46 -10.78 -10.37
N LEU A 72 4.48 -10.86 -11.22
CA LEU A 72 4.41 -11.65 -12.46
C LEU A 72 4.18 -13.13 -12.15
N TRP A 73 4.87 -13.67 -11.15
CA TRP A 73 4.66 -15.04 -10.68
C TRP A 73 3.21 -15.26 -10.24
N SER A 74 2.65 -14.36 -9.44
CA SER A 74 1.26 -14.45 -8.99
C SER A 74 0.26 -14.39 -10.15
N LEU A 75 0.53 -13.59 -11.18
CA LEU A 75 -0.32 -13.49 -12.36
C LEU A 75 -0.27 -14.76 -13.22
N ILE A 76 0.89 -15.41 -13.35
CA ILE A 76 1.05 -16.59 -14.19
C ILE A 76 0.50 -17.85 -13.50
N PHE A 77 0.84 -18.06 -12.22
CA PHE A 77 0.52 -19.32 -11.52
C PHE A 77 -0.79 -19.28 -10.73
N TYR A 78 -1.22 -18.09 -10.28
CA TYR A 78 -2.39 -17.91 -9.41
C TYR A 78 -3.40 -16.94 -10.03
N PHE A 79 -3.57 -17.01 -11.36
CA PHE A 79 -4.40 -16.09 -12.12
C PHE A 79 -5.82 -15.99 -11.53
N ASN A 80 -6.52 -17.10 -11.35
CA ASN A 80 -7.90 -17.06 -10.84
C ASN A 80 -8.01 -16.49 -9.42
N ASP A 81 -7.04 -16.79 -8.55
CA ASP A 81 -7.05 -16.32 -7.16
C ASP A 81 -6.71 -14.83 -7.05
N PHE A 82 -5.85 -14.33 -7.95
CA PHE A 82 -5.50 -12.91 -8.07
C PHE A 82 -6.73 -12.02 -8.31
N PHE A 83 -7.70 -12.51 -9.09
CA PHE A 83 -8.93 -11.77 -9.36
C PHE A 83 -9.94 -11.86 -8.21
N LYS A 84 -9.93 -12.97 -7.44
CA LYS A 84 -10.85 -13.17 -6.31
C LYS A 84 -10.42 -12.43 -5.05
N ALA A 85 -9.13 -12.38 -4.75
CA ALA A 85 -8.60 -11.80 -3.53
C ALA A 85 -7.25 -11.11 -3.75
N ARG A 86 -6.89 -10.18 -2.86
CA ARG A 86 -5.57 -9.56 -2.87
C ARG A 86 -4.52 -10.57 -2.40
N PRO A 87 -3.50 -10.90 -3.21
CA PRO A 87 -2.48 -11.87 -2.81
C PRO A 87 -1.67 -11.36 -1.62
N MET A 88 -1.64 -12.14 -0.53
CA MET A 88 -0.94 -11.75 0.70
C MET A 88 0.55 -11.42 0.50
N PRO A 89 1.33 -12.16 -0.33
CA PRO A 89 2.73 -11.80 -0.60
C PRO A 89 2.90 -10.40 -1.19
N LEU A 90 1.96 -9.94 -2.02
CA LEU A 90 1.99 -8.61 -2.63
C LEU A 90 1.64 -7.52 -1.63
N VAL A 91 0.70 -7.79 -0.71
CA VAL A 91 0.35 -6.86 0.37
C VAL A 91 1.54 -6.67 1.30
N ILE A 92 2.16 -7.76 1.76
CA ILE A 92 3.35 -7.71 2.63
C ILE A 92 4.51 -7.02 1.91
N GLY A 93 4.79 -7.39 0.66
CA GLY A 93 5.87 -6.79 -0.13
C GLY A 93 5.69 -5.29 -0.34
N ASN A 94 4.45 -4.83 -0.57
CA ASN A 94 4.12 -3.41 -0.68
C ASN A 94 4.48 -2.65 0.61
N VAL A 95 4.04 -3.15 1.76
CA VAL A 95 4.32 -2.50 3.06
C VAL A 95 5.82 -2.44 3.32
N ILE A 96 6.52 -3.56 3.12
CA ILE A 96 7.97 -3.65 3.33
C ILE A 96 8.70 -2.61 2.48
N ILE A 97 8.39 -2.51 1.20
CA ILE A 97 9.09 -1.58 0.30
C ILE A 97 8.78 -0.13 0.64
N ILE A 98 7.52 0.20 0.96
CA ILE A 98 7.14 1.56 1.34
C ILE A 98 7.86 1.97 2.63
N LEU A 99 7.84 1.12 3.66
CA LEU A 99 8.56 1.38 4.91
C LEU A 99 10.07 1.48 4.68
N LEU A 100 10.65 0.57 3.88
CA LEU A 100 12.09 0.57 3.58
C LEU A 100 12.50 1.84 2.81
N SER A 101 11.71 2.29 1.85
CA SER A 101 11.96 3.56 1.13
C SER A 101 11.93 4.77 2.05
N SER A 102 10.98 4.79 3.01
CA SER A 102 10.84 5.87 3.99
C SER A 102 11.98 5.85 5.00
N ILE A 103 12.32 4.67 5.54
CA ILE A 103 13.42 4.48 6.48
C ILE A 103 14.76 4.87 5.84
N PHE A 104 15.02 4.45 4.60
CA PHE A 104 16.28 4.80 3.92
C PHE A 104 16.43 6.31 3.76
N TYR A 105 15.35 6.99 3.38
CA TYR A 105 15.35 8.43 3.22
C TYR A 105 15.55 9.16 4.56
N LEU A 106 14.82 8.75 5.61
CA LEU A 106 14.95 9.34 6.95
C LEU A 106 16.33 9.08 7.55
N TYR A 107 16.86 7.86 7.40
CA TYR A 107 18.21 7.48 7.84
C TYR A 107 19.27 8.36 7.17
N GLU A 108 19.14 8.63 5.88
CA GLU A 108 20.12 9.46 5.17
C GLU A 108 20.07 10.93 5.60
N ILE A 109 18.87 11.49 5.83
CA ILE A 109 18.74 12.83 6.43
C ILE A 109 19.44 12.90 7.78
N LEU A 110 19.25 11.90 8.63
CA LEU A 110 19.83 11.88 9.98
C LEU A 110 21.36 11.85 9.96
N ASN A 111 21.96 11.27 8.92
CA ASN A 111 23.40 11.12 8.77
C ASN A 111 24.07 12.15 7.84
N THR A 112 23.34 13.15 7.36
CA THR A 112 23.88 14.22 6.51
C THR A 112 23.56 15.61 7.06
N ASP A 113 24.30 16.62 6.60
CA ASP A 113 24.06 18.04 6.94
C ASP A 113 22.66 18.53 6.54
N ARG A 114 21.93 17.74 5.74
CA ARG A 114 20.51 17.94 5.42
C ARG A 114 19.62 17.99 6.67
N ILE A 115 20.05 17.44 7.80
CA ILE A 115 19.34 17.58 9.08
C ILE A 115 19.18 19.04 9.54
N LEU A 116 19.99 19.97 9.06
CA LEU A 116 19.83 21.40 9.40
C LEU A 116 18.73 22.08 8.58
N THR A 117 18.29 21.45 7.48
CA THR A 117 17.35 22.05 6.51
C THR A 117 16.18 21.15 6.14
N PHE A 118 16.00 19.99 6.82
CA PHE A 118 14.98 19.00 6.48
C PHE A 118 13.56 19.57 6.49
N TYR A 119 13.26 20.51 7.39
CA TYR A 119 11.94 21.14 7.53
C TYR A 119 11.53 21.96 6.29
N LYS A 120 12.46 22.26 5.38
CA LYS A 120 12.15 22.91 4.10
C LYS A 120 11.83 21.91 2.99
N SER A 121 12.07 20.61 3.21
CA SER A 121 11.96 19.57 2.20
C SER A 121 10.57 18.92 2.23
N ILE A 122 9.83 19.02 1.13
CA ILE A 122 8.56 18.30 0.96
C ILE A 122 8.73 16.77 1.09
N TYR A 123 9.89 16.24 0.67
CA TYR A 123 10.19 14.81 0.76
C TYR A 123 10.26 14.30 2.21
N PHE A 124 10.67 15.16 3.15
CA PHE A 124 10.66 14.81 4.57
C PHE A 124 9.24 14.62 5.09
N TYR A 125 8.35 15.57 4.81
CA TYR A 125 6.95 15.46 5.21
C TYR A 125 6.28 14.24 4.57
N VAL A 126 6.49 14.02 3.27
CA VAL A 126 5.96 12.86 2.57
C VAL A 126 6.47 11.55 3.18
N ALA A 127 7.79 11.42 3.41
CA ALA A 127 8.36 10.22 4.01
C ALA A 127 7.85 9.97 5.44
N ALA A 128 7.77 11.00 6.28
CA ALA A 128 7.30 10.89 7.65
C ALA A 128 5.81 10.49 7.72
N ILE A 129 4.96 11.16 6.93
CA ILE A 129 3.53 10.88 6.87
C ILE A 129 3.27 9.45 6.39
N ILE A 130 3.90 9.04 5.29
CA ILE A 130 3.73 7.69 4.74
C ILE A 130 4.27 6.63 5.70
N PHE A 131 5.42 6.87 6.32
CA PHE A 131 6.00 5.98 7.31
C PHE A 131 5.02 5.72 8.46
N VAL A 132 4.50 6.79 9.08
CA VAL A 132 3.54 6.70 10.20
C VAL A 132 2.23 6.06 9.74
N TRP A 133 1.68 6.48 8.60
CA TRP A 133 0.41 5.98 8.09
C TRP A 133 0.46 4.47 7.81
N TRP A 134 1.49 3.98 7.12
CA TRP A 134 1.63 2.56 6.80
C TRP A 134 2.00 1.71 8.02
N LEU A 135 2.81 2.26 8.95
CA LEU A 135 3.17 1.57 10.18
C LEU A 135 1.96 1.30 11.07
N ILE A 136 1.02 2.25 11.16
CA ILE A 136 -0.18 2.12 11.99
C ILE A 136 -1.31 1.38 11.26
N SER A 137 -1.53 1.67 9.97
CA SER A 137 -2.66 1.11 9.22
C SER A 137 -2.48 -0.37 8.89
N THR A 138 -1.24 -0.85 8.71
CA THR A 138 -0.99 -2.24 8.30
C THR A 138 -1.39 -3.24 9.38
N PRO A 139 -0.93 -3.14 10.65
CA PRO A 139 -1.35 -4.06 11.70
C PRO A 139 -2.87 -4.09 11.86
N LEU A 140 -3.52 -2.93 11.75
CA LEU A 140 -4.97 -2.84 11.85
C LEU A 140 -5.68 -3.65 10.76
N SER A 141 -5.15 -3.64 9.53
CA SER A 141 -5.69 -4.47 8.44
C SER A 141 -5.39 -5.96 8.59
N PHE A 142 -4.29 -6.32 9.26
CA PHE A 142 -3.93 -7.71 9.55
C PHE A 142 -4.87 -8.31 10.60
N PHE A 143 -5.20 -7.55 11.64
CA PHE A 143 -6.11 -8.00 12.70
C PHE A 143 -7.58 -8.09 12.27
N ASP A 144 -7.93 -7.58 11.10
CA ASP A 144 -9.31 -7.55 10.60
C ASP A 144 -9.88 -8.96 10.38
N VAL A 145 -9.01 -9.96 10.16
CA VAL A 145 -9.40 -11.38 10.02
C VAL A 145 -9.93 -11.97 11.33
N TYR A 146 -9.53 -11.42 12.48
CA TYR A 146 -9.96 -11.89 13.79
C TYR A 146 -11.22 -11.16 14.29
N ASN A 147 -11.73 -10.19 13.52
CA ASN A 147 -12.94 -9.47 13.88
C ASN A 147 -14.16 -10.39 13.76
N THR A 148 -14.98 -10.45 14.81
CA THR A 148 -16.26 -11.16 14.80
C THR A 148 -17.39 -10.14 14.91
N THR A 149 -18.58 -10.47 14.41
CA THR A 149 -19.76 -9.57 14.47
C THR A 149 -20.21 -9.20 15.88
N SER A 150 -19.66 -9.86 16.90
CA SER A 150 -19.95 -9.59 18.32
C SER A 150 -18.96 -8.60 18.97
N ASP A 151 -17.83 -8.28 18.32
CA ASP A 151 -16.77 -7.46 18.91
C ASP A 151 -16.89 -6.00 18.44
N TRP A 152 -17.80 -5.26 19.07
CA TRP A 152 -18.01 -3.84 18.78
C TRP A 152 -16.83 -2.97 19.23
N ASP A 153 -16.07 -3.39 20.23
CA ASP A 153 -14.92 -2.64 20.75
C ASP A 153 -13.80 -2.60 19.70
N TYR A 154 -13.53 -3.71 19.01
CA TYR A 154 -12.59 -3.73 17.89
C TYR A 154 -13.04 -2.79 16.75
N VAL A 155 -14.33 -2.73 16.44
CA VAL A 155 -14.85 -1.83 15.41
C VAL A 155 -14.61 -0.37 15.79
N VAL A 156 -14.91 0.03 17.03
CA VAL A 156 -14.68 1.40 17.51
C VAL A 156 -13.20 1.74 17.51
N LEU A 157 -12.33 0.83 17.96
CA LEU A 157 -10.88 1.00 17.92
C LEU A 157 -10.39 1.22 16.48
N LYS A 158 -10.83 0.37 15.54
CA LYS A 158 -10.45 0.46 14.13
C LYS A 158 -10.86 1.79 13.51
N TRP A 159 -12.08 2.25 13.78
CA TRP A 159 -12.56 3.54 13.32
C TRP A 159 -11.74 4.69 13.90
N THR A 160 -11.49 4.66 15.21
CA THR A 160 -10.72 5.70 15.91
C THR A 160 -9.30 5.81 15.37
N VAL A 161 -8.63 4.67 15.18
CA VAL A 161 -7.27 4.63 14.61
C VAL A 161 -7.27 5.15 13.18
N ARG A 162 -8.20 4.70 12.32
CA ARG A 162 -8.26 5.17 10.93
C ARG A 162 -8.55 6.66 10.82
N LEU A 163 -9.46 7.17 11.64
CA LEU A 163 -9.77 8.60 11.69
C LEU A 163 -8.52 9.39 12.11
N SER A 164 -7.87 8.96 13.19
CA SER A 164 -6.68 9.65 13.72
C SER A 164 -5.56 9.68 12.68
N VAL A 165 -5.25 8.54 12.07
CA VAL A 165 -4.18 8.39 11.08
C VAL A 165 -4.46 9.20 9.81
N ASN A 166 -5.72 9.29 9.38
CA ASN A 166 -6.08 10.13 8.24
C ASN A 166 -6.03 11.63 8.58
N THR A 167 -6.45 12.04 9.78
CA THR A 167 -6.31 13.43 10.24
C THR A 167 -4.84 13.85 10.31
N PHE A 168 -3.93 12.96 10.75
CA PHE A 168 -2.49 13.24 10.74
C PHE A 168 -1.87 13.37 9.34
N MET A 169 -2.53 12.87 8.28
CA MET A 169 -2.05 13.04 6.90
C MET A 169 -2.43 14.40 6.29
N TYR A 170 -3.49 15.05 6.78
CA TYR A 170 -4.04 16.30 6.26
C TYR A 170 -3.50 17.50 7.03
#